data_AF-A0A8B9H1G2-F1
#
_entry.id   AF-A0A8B9H1G2-F1
#
_cell.length_a   1.000
_cell.length_b   1.000
_cell.length_c   1.000
_cell.angle_alpha   90.00
_cell.angle_beta   90.00
_cell.angle_gamma   90.00
#
_symmetry.space_group_name_H-M   'P 1'
#
loop_
_entity.id
_entity.type
_entity.pdbx_description
1 polymer ?
#
loop_
_entity_poly.entity_id
_entity_poly.type
_entity_poly.pdbx_seq_one_letter_code
_entity_poly.pdbx_strand_id
1 'polypeptide(L)'
;MQSKNCTIYDCTAVTLLNDRQIDFYNSSSDKPRTAKQNWMKNISESDWKTITEKLQSDRSLLNKLLDIQMDESGHSNSDGHVLQWRHRCAGERQSDGSVTVSRSINEFAYDEEELVNYNCTSNTWYNSDNQKKEEIEKLSAVLMKKCSQCEEMLKIFLQHSTFNITPSQSPPAVHVFSKKSVHDSSKQILTCLATGFYPKDVKMSLRKSGTSLPEHLITSSAVRPNDDETYQLRKSVEIQEDDPADYDCYVNHSSLQTPVIKQWDKKCSNWTDGRSWTGLIIVLILVVLVFICVLIYKKPQCVKYSSAPSGRWDCVW
;
A
#
# COMPACT_ATOMS: atom_id res chain seq x y z
N MET A 1 -9.07 3.74 -43.88
CA MET A 1 -8.59 2.51 -43.20
C MET A 1 -7.93 2.93 -41.90
N GLN A 2 -8.67 2.88 -40.79
CA GLN A 2 -8.09 3.09 -39.46
C GLN A 2 -7.30 1.83 -39.10
N SER A 3 -5.98 1.95 -39.11
CA SER A 3 -5.09 1.01 -38.43
C SER A 3 -5.36 1.13 -36.93
N LYS A 4 -6.30 0.32 -36.43
CA LYS A 4 -6.32 -0.03 -35.02
C LYS A 4 -5.18 -1.01 -34.84
N ASN A 5 -4.07 -0.55 -34.26
CA ASN A 5 -3.12 -1.45 -33.63
C ASN A 5 -3.88 -2.18 -32.51
N CYS A 6 -4.34 -3.41 -32.78
CA CYS A 6 -4.84 -4.30 -31.75
C CYS A 6 -3.68 -4.73 -30.86
N THR A 7 -3.41 -4.01 -29.78
CA THR A 7 -2.85 -4.66 -28.58
C THR A 7 -3.99 -5.44 -27.94
N ILE A 8 -4.06 -6.75 -28.19
CA ILE A 8 -5.15 -7.63 -27.70
C ILE A 8 -5.15 -7.70 -26.15
N TYR A 9 -3.98 -7.58 -25.52
CA TYR A 9 -3.84 -7.67 -24.07
C TYR A 9 -3.14 -6.45 -23.47
N ASP A 10 -3.70 -5.97 -22.37
CA ASP A 10 -3.03 -5.02 -21.48
C ASP A 10 -2.06 -5.77 -20.55
N CYS A 11 -0.85 -5.24 -20.42
CA CYS A 11 0.24 -5.82 -19.64
C CYS A 11 0.82 -4.77 -18.70
N THR A 12 0.81 -5.10 -17.40
CA THR A 12 1.51 -4.33 -16.37
C THR A 12 2.62 -5.19 -15.79
N ALA A 13 3.81 -4.61 -15.65
CA ALA A 13 4.96 -5.26 -15.03
C ALA A 13 5.53 -4.38 -13.91
N VAL A 14 5.86 -5.01 -12.80
CA VAL A 14 6.43 -4.38 -11.62
C VAL A 14 7.62 -5.21 -11.16
N THR A 15 8.78 -4.60 -11.03
CA THR A 15 9.95 -5.26 -10.43
C THR A 15 10.14 -4.79 -9.00
N LEU A 16 10.29 -5.76 -8.08
CA LEU A 16 10.60 -5.51 -6.68
C LEU A 16 12.02 -5.99 -6.38
N LEU A 17 12.81 -5.16 -5.68
CA LEU A 17 14.08 -5.54 -5.06
C LEU A 17 13.96 -5.28 -3.56
N ASN A 18 14.08 -6.33 -2.74
CA ASN A 18 13.87 -6.27 -1.29
C ASN A 18 12.54 -5.55 -0.94
N ASP A 19 11.42 -5.98 -1.52
CA ASP A 19 10.10 -5.37 -1.32
C ASP A 19 9.94 -3.90 -1.74
N ARG A 20 10.93 -3.30 -2.41
CA ARG A 20 10.83 -1.96 -2.98
C ARG A 20 10.62 -2.00 -4.47
N GLN A 21 9.67 -1.21 -4.95
CA GLN A 21 9.45 -1.06 -6.38
C GLN A 21 10.62 -0.29 -7.00
N ILE A 22 11.33 -0.95 -7.92
CA ILE A 22 12.48 -0.35 -8.62
C ILE A 22 12.11 0.20 -9.99
N ASP A 23 11.08 -0.37 -10.62
CA ASP A 23 10.53 0.11 -11.87
C ASP A 23 9.06 -0.25 -12.07
N PHE A 24 8.51 0.28 -13.15
CA PHE A 24 7.14 0.07 -13.59
C PHE A 24 7.06 0.08 -15.11
N TYR A 25 6.22 -0.78 -15.68
CA TYR A 25 5.82 -0.74 -17.07
C TYR A 25 4.33 -0.99 -17.21
N ASN A 26 3.69 -0.25 -18.12
CA ASN A 26 2.29 -0.44 -18.50
C ASN A 26 2.16 -0.28 -20.02
N SER A 27 1.66 -1.32 -20.69
CA SER A 27 1.48 -1.32 -22.14
C SER A 27 0.44 -0.33 -22.66
N SER A 28 -0.54 0.05 -21.84
CA SER A 28 -1.58 1.01 -22.21
C SER A 28 -1.07 2.46 -22.14
N SER A 29 0.14 2.68 -21.62
CA SER A 29 0.80 3.98 -21.63
C SER A 29 1.79 4.07 -22.78
N ASP A 30 1.88 5.23 -23.44
CA ASP A 30 2.94 5.52 -24.43
C ASP A 30 4.34 5.66 -23.78
N LYS A 31 4.43 5.48 -22.46
CA LYS A 31 5.66 5.66 -21.70
C LYS A 31 6.47 4.36 -21.69
N PRO A 32 7.82 4.45 -21.84
CA PRO A 32 8.69 3.30 -21.67
C PRO A 32 8.72 2.85 -20.20
N ARG A 33 9.41 1.73 -19.95
CA ARG A 33 9.77 1.27 -18.60
C ARG A 33 10.30 2.45 -17.79
N THR A 34 9.69 2.71 -16.65
CA THR A 34 9.96 3.89 -15.84
C THR A 34 10.70 3.46 -14.57
N ALA A 35 11.90 4.01 -14.36
CA ALA A 35 12.63 3.87 -13.11
C ALA A 35 11.87 4.54 -11.95
N LYS A 36 11.77 3.85 -10.82
CA LYS A 36 11.12 4.37 -9.59
C LYS A 36 12.13 4.75 -8.52
N GLN A 37 13.33 4.19 -8.55
CA GLN A 37 14.40 4.49 -7.59
C GLN A 37 15.47 5.39 -8.22
N ASN A 38 16.08 6.27 -7.42
CA ASN A 38 17.08 7.22 -7.93
C ASN A 38 18.33 6.53 -8.50
N TRP A 39 18.79 5.45 -7.87
CA TRP A 39 19.97 4.71 -8.33
C TRP A 39 19.76 4.01 -9.67
N MET A 40 18.51 3.69 -10.06
CA MET A 40 18.20 3.09 -11.36
C MET A 40 18.55 4.03 -12.52
N LYS A 41 18.64 5.34 -12.29
CA LYS A 41 19.06 6.34 -13.28
C LYS A 41 20.55 6.21 -13.65
N ASN A 42 21.33 5.54 -12.81
CA ASN A 42 22.77 5.36 -12.99
C ASN A 42 23.12 4.00 -13.62
N ILE A 43 22.11 3.18 -13.94
CA ILE A 43 22.32 1.92 -14.67
C ILE A 43 22.95 2.24 -16.04
N SER A 44 23.93 1.45 -16.44
CA SER A 44 24.60 1.62 -17.73
C SER A 44 23.60 1.46 -18.89
N GLU A 45 23.86 2.13 -20.03
CA GLU A 45 22.98 2.02 -21.21
C GLU A 45 22.85 0.56 -21.70
N SER A 46 23.94 -0.21 -21.65
CA SER A 46 23.93 -1.64 -21.99
C SER A 46 23.04 -2.44 -21.06
N ASP A 47 23.14 -2.24 -19.75
CA ASP A 47 22.33 -2.97 -18.77
C ASP A 47 20.86 -2.57 -18.86
N TRP A 48 20.59 -1.27 -19.06
CA TRP A 48 19.24 -0.76 -19.26
C TRP A 48 18.58 -1.37 -20.51
N LYS A 49 19.35 -1.54 -21.58
CA LYS A 49 18.92 -2.24 -22.79
C LYS A 49 18.61 -3.70 -22.48
N THR A 50 19.51 -4.42 -21.81
CA THR A 50 19.31 -5.84 -21.44
C THR A 50 18.03 -6.04 -20.63
N ILE A 51 17.80 -5.23 -19.59
CA ILE A 51 16.59 -5.37 -18.75
C ILE A 51 15.32 -5.05 -19.56
N THR A 52 15.38 -4.10 -20.50
CA THR A 52 14.23 -3.70 -21.33
C THR A 52 13.90 -4.75 -22.38
N GLU A 53 14.90 -5.31 -23.05
CA GLU A 53 14.73 -6.41 -24.01
C GLU A 53 14.17 -7.66 -23.34
N LYS A 54 14.63 -7.97 -22.11
CA LYS A 54 14.05 -9.05 -21.30
C LYS A 54 12.55 -8.82 -21.07
N LEU A 55 12.15 -7.62 -20.65
CA LEU A 55 10.73 -7.30 -20.41
C LEU A 55 9.87 -7.49 -21.68
N GLN A 56 10.37 -7.10 -22.85
CA GLN A 56 9.66 -7.32 -24.11
C GLN A 56 9.56 -8.80 -24.46
N SER A 57 10.63 -9.57 -24.24
CA SER A 57 10.62 -11.02 -24.41
C SER A 57 9.63 -11.70 -23.47
N ASP A 58 9.57 -11.27 -22.21
CA ASP A 58 8.65 -11.76 -21.20
C ASP A 58 7.20 -11.47 -21.56
N ARG A 59 6.90 -10.26 -22.03
CA ARG A 59 5.57 -9.88 -22.53
C ARG A 59 5.14 -10.75 -23.71
N SER A 60 6.03 -10.96 -24.69
CA SER A 60 5.74 -11.79 -25.86
C SER A 60 5.43 -13.22 -25.47
N LEU A 61 6.14 -13.77 -24.49
CA LEU A 61 5.87 -15.10 -23.94
C LEU A 61 4.54 -15.14 -23.19
N LEU A 62 4.28 -14.16 -22.34
CA LEU A 62 3.05 -14.09 -21.54
C LEU A 62 1.80 -14.05 -22.41
N ASN A 63 1.81 -13.25 -23.49
CA ASN A 63 0.70 -13.20 -24.44
C ASN A 63 0.42 -14.57 -25.07
N LYS A 64 1.46 -15.31 -25.48
CA LYS A 64 1.30 -16.66 -26.05
C LYS A 64 0.75 -17.64 -25.01
N LEU A 65 1.22 -17.57 -23.77
CA LEU A 65 0.72 -18.42 -22.70
C LEU A 65 -0.74 -18.12 -22.36
N LEU A 66 -1.15 -16.86 -22.42
CA LEU A 66 -2.53 -16.46 -22.23
C LEU A 66 -3.42 -16.99 -23.37
N ASP A 67 -2.99 -16.86 -24.63
CA ASP A 67 -3.71 -17.41 -25.79
C ASP A 67 -3.96 -18.92 -25.63
N ILE A 68 -2.92 -19.67 -25.26
CA ILE A 68 -2.99 -21.13 -25.02
C ILE A 68 -3.96 -21.44 -23.88
N GLN A 69 -3.80 -20.76 -22.74
CA GLN A 69 -4.62 -21.04 -21.56
C GLN A 69 -6.10 -20.71 -21.78
N MET A 70 -6.41 -19.64 -22.52
CA MET A 70 -7.79 -19.30 -22.88
C MET A 70 -8.41 -20.38 -23.77
N ASP A 71 -7.68 -20.86 -24.78
CA ASP A 71 -8.13 -21.93 -25.69
C ASP A 71 -8.39 -23.24 -24.92
N GLU A 72 -7.45 -23.66 -24.07
CA GLU A 72 -7.58 -24.85 -23.24
C GLU A 72 -8.75 -24.77 -22.25
N SER A 73 -9.06 -23.57 -21.77
CA SER A 73 -10.19 -23.33 -20.85
C SER A 73 -11.53 -23.18 -21.58
N GLY A 74 -11.54 -23.19 -22.92
CA GLY A 74 -12.73 -22.89 -23.73
C GLY A 74 -13.26 -21.48 -23.52
N HIS A 75 -12.41 -20.56 -23.06
CA HIS A 75 -12.76 -19.17 -22.80
C HIS A 75 -12.74 -18.35 -24.09
N SER A 76 -13.59 -17.32 -24.13
CA SER A 76 -13.69 -16.43 -25.29
C SER A 76 -13.20 -15.03 -24.96
N ASN A 77 -12.90 -14.24 -25.99
CA ASN A 77 -12.42 -12.87 -25.83
C ASN A 77 -13.49 -11.88 -25.32
N SER A 78 -14.72 -12.33 -25.01
CA SER A 78 -15.76 -11.47 -24.45
C SER A 78 -15.59 -11.20 -22.96
N ASP A 79 -14.92 -12.10 -22.25
CA ASP A 79 -14.75 -12.04 -20.80
C ASP A 79 -13.32 -11.63 -20.45
N GLY A 80 -13.17 -10.95 -19.30
CA GLY A 80 -11.88 -10.51 -18.81
C GLY A 80 -11.18 -11.64 -18.07
N HIS A 81 -10.00 -12.03 -18.53
CA HIS A 81 -9.18 -13.05 -17.91
C HIS A 81 -7.80 -12.51 -17.54
N VAL A 82 -7.19 -13.06 -16.49
CA VAL A 82 -5.91 -12.58 -15.95
C VAL A 82 -4.93 -13.73 -15.82
N LEU A 83 -3.83 -13.66 -16.57
CA LEU A 83 -2.64 -14.48 -16.35
C LEU A 83 -1.60 -13.68 -15.56
N GLN A 84 -1.26 -14.16 -14.37
CA GLN A 84 -0.23 -13.59 -13.51
C GLN A 84 1.03 -14.45 -13.59
N TRP A 85 2.16 -13.80 -13.87
CA TRP A 85 3.46 -14.45 -13.89
C TRP A 85 4.41 -13.79 -12.90
N ARG A 86 4.93 -14.59 -11.96
CA ARG A 86 5.86 -14.14 -10.93
C ARG A 86 7.15 -14.95 -11.01
N HIS A 87 8.26 -14.26 -11.25
CA HIS A 87 9.59 -14.84 -11.12
C HIS A 87 10.34 -14.17 -9.96
N ARG A 88 10.75 -14.97 -8.98
CA ARG A 88 11.54 -14.54 -7.82
C ARG A 88 12.90 -15.21 -7.82
N CYS A 89 13.96 -14.46 -7.54
CA CYS A 89 15.26 -15.00 -7.19
C CYS A 89 15.79 -14.27 -5.96
N ALA A 90 16.53 -14.99 -5.12
CA ALA A 90 17.17 -14.47 -3.92
C ALA A 90 18.63 -14.93 -3.90
N GLY A 91 19.50 -14.04 -3.46
CA GLY A 91 20.93 -14.29 -3.43
C GLY A 91 21.65 -13.32 -2.53
N GLU A 92 22.92 -13.61 -2.27
CA GLU A 92 23.77 -12.84 -1.37
C GLU A 92 25.02 -12.38 -2.12
N ARG A 93 25.40 -11.12 -1.88
CA ARG A 93 26.68 -10.59 -2.33
C ARG A 93 27.78 -11.22 -1.49
N GLN A 94 28.74 -11.83 -2.18
CA GLN A 94 29.94 -12.43 -1.61
C GLN A 94 31.01 -11.36 -1.32
N SER A 95 32.03 -11.74 -0.57
CA SER A 95 33.15 -10.85 -0.21
C SER A 95 33.96 -10.37 -1.43
N ASP A 96 33.98 -11.15 -2.51
CA ASP A 96 34.62 -10.81 -3.79
C ASP A 96 33.75 -9.91 -4.69
N GLY A 97 32.54 -9.53 -4.23
CA GLY A 97 31.58 -8.72 -4.97
C GLY A 97 30.68 -9.52 -5.92
N SER A 98 30.90 -10.83 -6.09
CA SER A 98 30.02 -11.70 -6.85
C SER A 98 28.68 -11.90 -6.13
N VAL A 99 27.66 -12.38 -6.85
CA VAL A 99 26.33 -12.67 -6.27
C VAL A 99 26.06 -14.15 -6.43
N THR A 100 25.86 -14.84 -5.31
CA THR A 100 25.43 -16.24 -5.28
C THR A 100 23.92 -16.27 -5.12
N VAL A 101 23.22 -16.86 -6.09
CA VAL A 101 21.77 -17.06 -6.01
C VAL A 101 21.50 -18.36 -5.26
N SER A 102 20.73 -18.26 -4.18
CA SER A 102 20.39 -19.40 -3.31
C SER A 102 19.00 -19.96 -3.60
N ARG A 103 18.11 -19.15 -4.18
CA ARG A 103 16.73 -19.57 -4.49
C ARG A 103 16.24 -18.90 -5.76
N SER A 104 15.62 -19.64 -6.66
CA SER A 104 14.88 -19.09 -7.80
C SER A 104 13.60 -19.90 -8.04
N ILE A 105 12.48 -19.19 -8.23
CA ILE A 105 11.14 -19.77 -8.41
C ILE A 105 10.40 -19.03 -9.52
N ASN A 106 9.73 -19.78 -10.39
CA ASN A 106 8.91 -19.26 -11.47
C ASN A 106 7.46 -19.76 -11.33
N GLU A 107 6.49 -18.84 -11.23
CA GLU A 107 5.10 -19.14 -10.86
C GLU A 107 4.09 -18.54 -11.85
N PHE A 108 3.12 -19.33 -12.29
CA PHE A 108 2.00 -18.90 -13.13
C PHE A 108 0.67 -19.14 -12.42
N ALA A 109 -0.23 -18.17 -12.52
CA ALA A 109 -1.62 -18.32 -12.09
C ALA A 109 -2.55 -17.73 -13.15
N TYR A 110 -3.69 -18.38 -13.38
CA TYR A 110 -4.72 -17.94 -14.30
C TYR A 110 -6.05 -17.85 -13.54
N ASP A 111 -6.70 -16.68 -13.58
CA ASP A 111 -7.96 -16.41 -12.87
C ASP A 111 -7.93 -16.89 -11.39
N GLU A 112 -6.85 -16.52 -10.69
CA GLU A 112 -6.56 -16.87 -9.28
C GLU A 112 -6.17 -18.34 -9.02
N GLU A 113 -6.25 -19.22 -10.02
CA GLU A 113 -5.80 -20.61 -9.92
C GLU A 113 -4.30 -20.74 -10.22
N GLU A 114 -3.53 -21.29 -9.27
CA GLU A 114 -2.12 -21.59 -9.47
C GLU A 114 -1.97 -22.75 -10.47
N LEU A 115 -1.29 -22.49 -11.59
CA LEU A 115 -1.08 -23.47 -12.65
C LEU A 115 0.28 -24.15 -12.52
N VAL A 116 1.35 -23.38 -12.34
CA VAL A 116 2.71 -23.92 -12.33
C VAL A 116 3.53 -23.22 -11.26
N ASN A 117 4.20 -24.02 -10.43
CA ASN A 117 5.22 -23.56 -9.50
C ASN A 117 6.53 -24.31 -9.78
N TYR A 118 7.47 -23.65 -10.44
CA TYR A 118 8.75 -24.23 -10.82
C TYR A 118 9.86 -23.74 -9.89
N ASN A 119 10.41 -24.65 -9.08
CA ASN A 119 11.58 -24.39 -8.27
C ASN A 119 12.84 -24.68 -9.09
N CYS A 120 13.48 -23.61 -9.57
CA CYS A 120 14.68 -23.66 -10.37
C CYS A 120 15.88 -24.26 -9.63
N THR A 121 15.93 -24.08 -8.30
CA THR A 121 17.06 -24.49 -7.47
C THR A 121 17.10 -25.99 -7.26
N SER A 122 15.94 -26.61 -7.01
CA SER A 122 15.82 -28.06 -6.85
C SER A 122 15.49 -28.78 -8.16
N ASN A 123 15.24 -28.05 -9.25
CA ASN A 123 14.75 -28.60 -10.52
C ASN A 123 13.45 -29.42 -10.33
N THR A 124 12.56 -28.93 -9.48
CA THR A 124 11.27 -29.57 -9.17
C THR A 124 10.13 -28.63 -9.47
N TRP A 125 8.99 -29.17 -9.87
CA TRP A 125 7.79 -28.40 -10.10
C TRP A 125 6.60 -28.99 -9.36
N TYR A 126 5.63 -28.12 -9.08
CA TYR A 126 4.31 -28.45 -8.60
C TYR A 126 3.28 -27.89 -9.60
N ASN A 127 2.26 -28.68 -9.89
CA ASN A 127 1.10 -28.29 -10.68
C ASN A 127 -0.15 -28.73 -9.91
N SER A 128 -1.20 -27.94 -10.01
CA SER A 128 -2.55 -28.30 -9.58
C SER A 128 -3.12 -29.46 -10.41
N ASP A 129 -2.76 -29.59 -11.69
CA ASP A 129 -3.23 -30.61 -12.61
C ASP A 129 -2.14 -31.64 -13.01
N ASN A 130 -2.19 -32.81 -12.38
CA ASN A 130 -1.27 -33.92 -12.69
C ASN A 130 -1.37 -34.45 -14.14
N GLN A 131 -2.42 -34.11 -14.90
CA GLN A 131 -2.61 -34.56 -16.28
C GLN A 131 -1.73 -33.81 -17.29
N LYS A 132 -1.25 -32.60 -16.96
CA LYS A 132 -0.45 -31.73 -17.87
C LYS A 132 1.07 -31.86 -17.70
N LYS A 133 1.53 -32.96 -17.10
CA LYS A 133 2.94 -33.20 -16.79
C LYS A 133 3.87 -33.12 -18.02
N GLU A 134 3.48 -33.72 -19.14
CA GLU A 134 4.32 -33.80 -20.34
C GLU A 134 4.48 -32.43 -21.03
N GLU A 135 3.44 -31.60 -20.99
CA GLU A 135 3.46 -30.24 -21.56
C GLU A 135 4.37 -29.31 -20.74
N ILE A 136 4.32 -29.41 -19.41
CA ILE A 136 5.21 -28.67 -18.52
C ILE A 136 6.67 -29.11 -18.70
N GLU A 137 6.91 -30.40 -18.93
CA GLU A 137 8.26 -30.88 -19.23
C GLU A 137 8.83 -30.26 -20.51
N LYS A 138 7.99 -30.00 -21.53
CA LYS A 138 8.37 -29.24 -22.74
C LYS A 138 8.66 -27.77 -22.43
N LEU A 139 7.96 -27.18 -21.46
CA LEU A 139 8.24 -25.82 -20.97
C LEU A 139 9.48 -25.73 -20.07
N SER A 140 9.96 -26.84 -19.50
CA SER A 140 11.06 -26.84 -18.52
C SER A 140 12.31 -26.11 -19.00
N ALA A 141 12.71 -26.29 -20.26
CA ALA A 141 13.86 -25.58 -20.85
C ALA A 141 13.65 -24.07 -20.92
N VAL A 142 12.42 -23.63 -21.24
CA VAL A 142 12.04 -22.20 -21.23
C VAL A 142 12.05 -21.67 -19.80
N LEU A 143 11.46 -22.39 -18.85
CA LEU A 143 11.41 -22.01 -17.44
C LEU A 143 12.82 -21.91 -16.84
N MET A 144 13.70 -22.87 -17.10
CA MET A 144 15.11 -22.84 -16.71
C MET A 144 15.85 -21.64 -17.29
N LYS A 145 15.62 -21.32 -18.58
CA LYS A 145 16.17 -20.11 -19.17
C LYS A 145 15.65 -18.87 -18.44
N LYS A 146 14.36 -18.82 -18.10
CA LYS A 146 13.80 -17.72 -17.32
C LYS A 146 14.49 -17.63 -15.97
N CYS A 147 14.65 -18.73 -15.24
CA CYS A 147 15.42 -18.82 -13.99
C CYS A 147 16.76 -18.09 -14.08
N SER A 148 17.60 -18.46 -15.05
CA SER A 148 18.90 -17.83 -15.30
C SER A 148 18.80 -16.33 -15.56
N GLN A 149 17.78 -15.87 -16.31
CA GLN A 149 17.58 -14.45 -16.54
C GLN A 149 17.24 -13.67 -15.26
N CYS A 150 16.55 -14.24 -14.27
CA CYS A 150 16.36 -13.53 -12.99
C CYS A 150 17.68 -13.36 -12.25
N GLU A 151 18.54 -14.36 -12.27
CA GLU A 151 19.86 -14.26 -11.64
C GLU A 151 20.70 -13.15 -12.28
N GLU A 152 20.66 -13.07 -13.61
CA GLU A 152 21.31 -11.99 -14.36
C GLU A 152 20.74 -10.61 -13.98
N MET A 153 19.41 -10.48 -13.92
CA MET A 153 18.77 -9.22 -13.51
C MET A 153 19.14 -8.85 -12.07
N LEU A 154 19.15 -9.81 -11.15
CA LEU A 154 19.54 -9.58 -9.77
C LEU A 154 20.99 -9.09 -9.69
N LYS A 155 21.92 -9.67 -10.45
CA LYS A 155 23.31 -9.20 -10.53
C LYS A 155 23.41 -7.76 -11.01
N ILE A 156 22.71 -7.41 -12.10
CA ILE A 156 22.67 -6.04 -12.63
C ILE A 156 22.14 -5.08 -11.56
N PHE A 157 21.00 -5.39 -10.95
CA PHE A 157 20.40 -4.50 -9.96
C PHE A 157 21.30 -4.33 -8.74
N LEU A 158 21.87 -5.42 -8.19
CA LEU A 158 22.77 -5.36 -7.04
C LEU A 158 24.08 -4.62 -7.36
N GLN A 159 24.58 -4.70 -8.58
CA GLN A 159 25.79 -3.99 -9.02
C GLN A 159 25.60 -2.47 -8.98
N HIS A 160 24.47 -1.97 -9.49
CA HIS A 160 24.20 -0.53 -9.63
C HIS A 160 23.52 0.08 -8.42
N SER A 161 22.76 -0.70 -7.68
CA SER A 161 22.18 -0.25 -6.44
C SER A 161 23.31 0.16 -5.49
N THR A 162 23.28 1.41 -5.03
CA THR A 162 24.22 1.91 -4.03
C THR A 162 24.23 0.99 -2.81
N PHE A 163 25.34 0.89 -2.08
CA PHE A 163 25.53 0.06 -0.87
C PHE A 163 24.43 0.18 0.22
N ASN A 164 23.46 1.08 0.06
CA ASN A 164 22.26 1.23 0.88
C ASN A 164 21.00 0.50 0.32
N ILE A 165 21.13 -0.69 -0.29
CA ILE A 165 19.95 -1.57 -0.54
C ILE A 165 19.46 -2.26 0.73
N THR A 166 20.21 -2.13 1.82
CA THR A 166 19.61 -2.18 3.14
C THR A 166 19.17 -0.75 3.42
N PRO A 167 17.89 -0.40 3.18
CA PRO A 167 17.34 0.76 3.85
C PRO A 167 17.76 0.72 5.31
N SER A 168 18.08 1.88 5.88
CA SER A 168 18.11 2.01 7.33
C SER A 168 16.86 1.31 7.85
N GLN A 169 17.06 0.17 8.53
CA GLN A 169 15.95 -0.62 8.98
C GLN A 169 15.13 0.29 9.87
N SER A 170 13.88 0.54 9.48
CA SER A 170 13.08 1.53 10.16
C SER A 170 12.31 0.84 11.27
N PRO A 171 12.51 1.23 12.54
CA PRO A 171 11.76 0.65 13.64
C PRO A 171 10.29 1.07 13.63
N PRO A 172 9.37 0.17 13.99
CA PRO A 172 7.95 0.51 14.07
C PRO A 172 7.71 1.54 15.16
N ALA A 173 6.99 2.60 14.81
CA ALA A 173 6.28 3.41 15.79
C ALA A 173 5.02 2.67 16.22
N VAL A 174 4.92 2.36 17.52
CA VAL A 174 3.82 1.56 18.09
C VAL A 174 2.87 2.45 18.89
N HIS A 175 1.60 2.44 18.49
CA HIS A 175 0.52 3.17 19.12
C HIS A 175 -0.57 2.21 19.57
N VAL A 176 -1.12 2.46 20.76
CA VAL A 176 -2.25 1.71 21.30
C VAL A 176 -3.30 2.70 21.75
N PHE A 177 -4.51 2.58 21.23
CA PHE A 177 -5.62 3.48 21.49
C PHE A 177 -6.96 2.74 21.37
N SER A 178 -8.01 3.21 22.04
CA SER A 178 -9.35 2.64 21.90
C SER A 178 -10.37 3.68 21.43
N LYS A 179 -11.46 3.23 20.82
CA LYS A 179 -12.63 4.05 20.46
C LYS A 179 -13.89 3.33 20.91
N LYS A 180 -14.93 4.06 21.34
CA LYS A 180 -16.23 3.46 21.67
C LYS A 180 -16.76 2.64 20.50
N SER A 181 -17.35 1.49 20.80
CA SER A 181 -18.02 0.68 19.77
C SER A 181 -19.23 1.45 19.24
N VAL A 182 -19.44 1.40 17.93
CA VAL A 182 -20.57 2.07 17.28
C VAL A 182 -21.88 1.34 17.57
N HIS A 183 -21.80 0.04 17.88
CA HIS A 183 -22.96 -0.82 18.06
C HIS A 183 -23.33 -1.06 19.51
N ASP A 184 -22.39 -0.88 20.44
CA ASP A 184 -22.59 -1.17 21.87
C ASP A 184 -21.86 -0.15 22.74
N SER A 185 -22.62 0.63 23.51
CA SER A 185 -22.07 1.67 24.38
C SER A 185 -21.30 1.13 25.58
N SER A 186 -21.46 -0.14 25.96
CA SER A 186 -20.67 -0.75 27.04
C SER A 186 -19.32 -1.29 26.54
N LYS A 187 -19.05 -1.18 25.24
CA LYS A 187 -17.85 -1.74 24.61
C LYS A 187 -17.01 -0.69 23.90
N GLN A 188 -15.75 -1.05 23.69
CA GLN A 188 -14.83 -0.27 22.91
C GLN A 188 -13.91 -1.17 22.08
N ILE A 189 -13.41 -0.61 20.99
CA ILE A 189 -12.48 -1.26 20.08
C ILE A 189 -11.08 -0.80 20.44
N LEU A 190 -10.30 -1.69 21.08
CA LEU A 190 -8.89 -1.47 21.33
C LEU A 190 -8.09 -1.78 20.06
N THR A 191 -7.23 -0.86 19.64
CA THR A 191 -6.43 -0.97 18.44
C THR A 191 -4.95 -0.78 18.74
N CYS A 192 -4.12 -1.71 18.28
CA CYS A 192 -2.69 -1.50 18.13
C CYS A 192 -2.34 -1.21 16.68
N LEU A 193 -1.54 -0.16 16.47
CA LEU A 193 -0.96 0.24 15.20
C LEU A 193 0.56 0.22 15.32
N ALA A 194 1.22 -0.59 14.50
CA ALA A 194 2.63 -0.44 14.18
C ALA A 194 2.71 0.24 12.80
N THR A 195 3.51 1.30 12.66
CA THR A 195 3.68 2.01 11.37
C THR A 195 5.11 2.52 11.20
N GLY A 196 5.50 2.84 9.97
CA GLY A 196 6.80 3.41 9.67
C GLY A 196 7.92 2.36 9.66
N PHE A 197 7.60 1.07 9.65
CA PHE A 197 8.60 0.01 9.72
C PHE A 197 9.01 -0.52 8.36
N TYR A 198 10.27 -0.95 8.27
CA TYR A 198 10.81 -1.66 7.12
C TYR A 198 11.96 -2.56 7.59
N PRO A 199 12.06 -3.84 7.17
CA PRO A 199 11.32 -4.51 6.08
C PRO A 199 9.86 -4.88 6.41
N LYS A 200 9.15 -5.51 5.46
CA LYS A 200 7.72 -5.83 5.57
C LYS A 200 7.38 -6.80 6.70
N ASP A 201 8.30 -7.71 7.02
CA ASP A 201 8.06 -8.79 7.98
C ASP A 201 8.06 -8.28 9.43
N VAL A 202 6.87 -8.30 10.05
CA VAL A 202 6.66 -7.88 11.44
C VAL A 202 5.80 -8.90 12.18
N LYS A 203 6.09 -9.14 13.45
CA LYS A 203 5.24 -9.92 14.35
C LYS A 203 4.56 -8.98 15.34
N MET A 204 3.23 -8.95 15.31
CA MET A 204 2.42 -8.14 16.23
C MET A 204 1.35 -8.98 16.92
N SER A 205 1.30 -8.88 18.25
CA SER A 205 0.34 -9.58 19.10
C SER A 205 -0.31 -8.60 20.06
N LEU A 206 -1.64 -8.58 20.08
CA LEU A 206 -2.41 -7.88 21.09
C LEU A 206 -2.61 -8.85 22.26
N ARG A 207 -2.27 -8.41 23.49
CA ARG A 207 -2.22 -9.27 24.65
C ARG A 207 -3.12 -8.77 25.76
N LYS A 208 -3.74 -9.70 26.49
CA LYS A 208 -4.49 -9.48 27.72
C LYS A 208 -3.69 -10.08 28.87
N SER A 209 -3.30 -9.25 29.84
CA SER A 209 -2.46 -9.63 30.98
C SER A 209 -1.18 -10.38 30.57
N GLY A 210 -0.56 -9.96 29.47
CA GLY A 210 0.66 -10.58 28.93
C GLY A 210 0.46 -11.82 28.04
N THR A 211 -0.76 -12.33 27.91
CA THR A 211 -1.10 -13.48 27.04
C THR A 211 -1.69 -13.01 25.71
N SER A 212 -1.17 -13.53 24.58
CA SER A 212 -1.69 -13.23 23.24
C SER A 212 -3.14 -13.66 23.09
N LEU A 213 -3.97 -12.74 22.59
CA LEU A 213 -5.36 -13.03 22.25
C LEU A 213 -5.43 -13.98 21.04
N PRO A 214 -6.44 -14.86 20.98
CA PRO A 214 -6.71 -15.70 19.82
C PRO A 214 -6.94 -14.87 18.55
N GLU A 215 -6.33 -15.26 17.42
CA GLU A 215 -6.43 -14.51 16.15
C GLU A 215 -7.88 -14.40 15.64
N HIS A 216 -8.77 -15.34 15.94
CA HIS A 216 -10.18 -15.28 15.51
C HIS A 216 -10.99 -14.16 16.20
N LEU A 217 -10.49 -13.61 17.31
CA LEU A 217 -11.09 -12.44 17.98
C LEU A 217 -10.51 -11.12 17.46
N ILE A 218 -9.42 -11.19 16.68
CA ILE A 218 -8.67 -10.03 16.23
C ILE A 218 -9.08 -9.68 14.81
N THR A 219 -9.46 -8.42 14.61
CA THR A 219 -9.54 -7.84 13.27
C THR A 219 -8.16 -7.31 12.87
N SER A 220 -7.58 -7.85 11.80
CA SER A 220 -6.27 -7.44 11.28
C SER A 220 -6.41 -6.72 9.95
N SER A 221 -5.65 -5.64 9.75
CA SER A 221 -5.58 -4.96 8.45
C SER A 221 -4.75 -5.72 7.40
N ALA A 222 -4.06 -6.79 7.81
CA ALA A 222 -2.83 -7.27 7.19
C ALA A 222 -1.75 -6.16 7.10
N VAL A 223 -0.54 -6.53 6.71
CA VAL A 223 0.54 -5.56 6.48
C VAL A 223 0.23 -4.78 5.20
N ARG A 224 0.19 -3.45 5.29
CA ARG A 224 -0.11 -2.54 4.18
C ARG A 224 1.06 -1.59 3.93
N PRO A 225 1.34 -1.22 2.68
CA PRO A 225 2.36 -0.22 2.37
C PRO A 225 1.89 1.19 2.79
N ASN A 226 2.85 2.04 3.11
CA ASN A 226 2.71 3.49 3.21
C ASN A 226 3.31 4.15 1.95
N ASP A 227 3.00 5.44 1.73
CA ASP A 227 3.51 6.20 0.58
C ASP A 227 5.02 6.51 0.67
N ASP A 228 5.62 6.33 1.84
CA ASP A 228 7.04 6.59 2.14
C ASP A 228 7.92 5.34 2.08
N GLU A 229 7.47 4.28 1.38
CA GLU A 229 8.15 2.98 1.25
C GLU A 229 8.33 2.21 2.58
N THR A 230 7.60 2.59 3.63
CA THR A 230 7.47 1.82 4.86
C THR A 230 6.16 1.05 4.91
N TYR A 231 5.95 0.30 5.98
CA TYR A 231 4.76 -0.52 6.18
C TYR A 231 4.01 -0.14 7.46
N GLN A 232 2.74 -0.51 7.49
CA GLN A 232 1.89 -0.43 8.67
C GLN A 232 1.07 -1.72 8.87
N LEU A 233 0.73 -2.01 10.11
CA LEU A 233 -0.11 -3.12 10.52
C LEU A 233 -1.01 -2.66 11.67
N ARG A 234 -2.32 -2.95 11.56
CA ARG A 234 -3.30 -2.72 12.61
C ARG A 234 -3.90 -4.05 13.05
N LYS A 235 -3.99 -4.24 14.37
CA LYS A 235 -4.79 -5.31 15.00
C LYS A 235 -5.72 -4.68 16.02
N SER A 236 -6.99 -5.05 15.95
CA SER A 236 -8.03 -4.52 16.81
C SER A 236 -8.87 -5.63 17.43
N VAL A 237 -9.39 -5.41 18.63
CA VAL A 237 -10.30 -6.32 19.33
C VAL A 237 -11.37 -5.50 20.05
N GLU A 238 -12.59 -6.04 20.13
CA GLU A 238 -13.65 -5.47 20.94
C GLU A 238 -13.53 -5.96 22.40
N ILE A 239 -13.55 -5.03 23.34
CA ILE A 239 -13.47 -5.28 24.79
C ILE A 239 -14.59 -4.54 25.51
N GLN A 240 -14.90 -4.97 26.74
CA GLN A 240 -15.80 -4.21 27.62
C GLN A 240 -15.11 -2.92 28.08
N GLU A 241 -15.87 -1.83 28.23
CA GLU A 241 -15.35 -0.53 28.66
C GLU A 241 -14.82 -0.58 30.10
N ASP A 242 -15.42 -1.42 30.95
CA ASP A 242 -15.08 -1.64 32.35
C ASP A 242 -14.15 -2.85 32.59
N ASP A 243 -13.59 -3.46 31.54
CA ASP A 243 -12.67 -4.59 31.69
C ASP A 243 -11.44 -4.16 32.52
N PRO A 244 -11.22 -4.75 33.71
CA PRO A 244 -10.13 -4.33 34.59
C PRO A 244 -8.76 -4.76 34.06
N ALA A 245 -8.71 -5.70 33.13
CA ALA A 245 -7.47 -6.29 32.64
C ALA A 245 -6.54 -5.27 31.99
N ASP A 246 -5.24 -5.56 32.08
CA ASP A 246 -4.23 -4.80 31.38
C ASP A 246 -4.07 -5.35 29.96
N TYR A 247 -4.07 -4.44 28.99
CA TYR A 247 -3.86 -4.79 27.59
C TYR A 247 -2.59 -4.13 27.08
N ASP A 248 -1.83 -4.89 26.29
CA ASP A 248 -0.61 -4.39 25.68
C ASP A 248 -0.45 -4.90 24.25
N CYS A 249 0.36 -4.18 23.48
CA CYS A 249 0.77 -4.59 22.16
C CYS A 249 2.24 -4.97 22.16
N TYR A 250 2.50 -6.22 21.83
CA TYR A 250 3.84 -6.75 21.60
C TYR A 250 4.17 -6.67 20.11
N VAL A 251 5.29 -6.05 19.77
CA VAL A 251 5.79 -5.91 18.40
C VAL A 251 7.24 -6.37 18.34
N ASN A 252 7.54 -7.33 17.48
CA ASN A 252 8.89 -7.75 17.15
C ASN A 252 9.16 -7.56 15.66
N HIS A 253 10.31 -7.00 15.34
CA HIS A 253 10.70 -6.60 13.99
C HIS A 253 12.23 -6.63 13.89
N SER A 254 12.77 -6.96 12.72
CA SER A 254 14.22 -7.18 12.53
C SER A 254 15.08 -5.93 12.80
N SER A 255 14.49 -4.74 12.73
CA SER A 255 15.15 -3.48 13.07
C SER A 255 15.31 -3.21 14.58
N LEU A 256 14.68 -4.03 15.43
CA LEU A 256 14.64 -3.82 16.86
C LEU A 256 15.64 -4.77 17.54
N GLN A 257 16.42 -4.24 18.48
CA GLN A 257 17.28 -5.08 19.35
C GLN A 257 16.45 -5.90 20.33
N THR A 258 15.36 -5.33 20.82
CA THR A 258 14.40 -5.97 21.72
C THR A 258 12.96 -5.66 21.29
N PRO A 259 12.01 -6.58 21.49
CA PRO A 259 10.62 -6.33 21.16
C PRO A 259 10.04 -5.12 21.92
N VAL A 260 9.19 -4.36 21.26
CA VAL A 260 8.44 -3.26 21.87
C VAL A 260 7.18 -3.82 22.53
N ILE A 261 6.96 -3.46 23.80
CA ILE A 261 5.71 -3.72 24.52
C ILE A 261 5.08 -2.38 24.86
N LYS A 262 3.99 -2.02 24.18
CA LYS A 262 3.26 -0.78 24.43
C LYS A 262 1.98 -1.07 25.20
N GLN A 263 1.92 -0.60 26.45
CA GLN A 263 0.73 -0.70 27.30
C GLN A 263 -0.35 0.27 26.81
N TRP A 264 -1.62 -0.16 26.86
CA TRP A 264 -2.76 0.74 26.71
C TRP A 264 -2.95 1.54 27.99
N ASP A 265 -3.15 2.85 27.86
CA ASP A 265 -3.31 3.78 28.99
C ASP A 265 -4.72 3.79 29.59
N LYS A 266 -5.59 2.88 29.15
CA LYS A 266 -7.01 2.77 29.52
C LYS A 266 -7.84 4.01 29.17
N LYS A 267 -7.32 4.92 28.34
CA LYS A 267 -8.06 6.08 27.86
C LYS A 267 -8.77 5.76 26.55
N CYS A 268 -10.05 6.11 26.51
CA CYS A 268 -10.83 6.08 25.28
C CYS A 268 -10.56 7.35 24.47
N SER A 269 -10.12 7.19 23.22
CA SER A 269 -9.95 8.31 22.29
C SER A 269 -11.33 8.76 21.79
N ASN A 270 -11.97 9.64 22.54
CA ASN A 270 -13.09 10.42 22.04
C ASN A 270 -12.52 11.40 21.01
N TRP A 271 -12.60 11.06 19.73
CA TRP A 271 -12.24 11.98 18.64
C TRP A 271 -13.34 13.04 18.49
N THR A 272 -13.63 13.77 19.56
CA THR A 272 -14.63 14.84 19.62
C THR A 272 -14.00 16.23 19.79
N ASP A 273 -12.66 16.35 19.93
CA ASP A 273 -11.97 17.64 20.04
C ASP A 273 -11.53 18.23 18.67
N GLY A 274 -12.32 17.96 17.63
CA GLY A 274 -12.17 18.59 16.31
C GLY A 274 -13.30 19.55 15.95
N ARG A 275 -14.42 19.56 16.69
CA ARG A 275 -15.49 20.54 16.49
C ARG A 275 -15.15 21.76 17.33
N SER A 276 -14.18 22.53 16.87
CA SER A 276 -13.81 23.81 17.49
C SER A 276 -15.03 24.72 17.44
N TRP A 277 -15.76 24.83 18.57
CA TRP A 277 -16.88 25.77 18.73
C TRP A 277 -16.42 27.22 18.54
N THR A 278 -15.11 27.48 18.48
CA THR A 278 -14.51 28.79 18.18
C THR A 278 -15.04 29.37 16.87
N GLY A 279 -15.21 28.55 15.81
CA GLY A 279 -15.74 29.01 14.53
C GLY A 279 -17.19 29.50 14.63
N LEU A 280 -18.04 28.75 15.35
CA LEU A 280 -19.43 29.13 15.60
C LEU A 280 -19.55 30.37 16.48
N ILE A 281 -18.70 30.51 17.50
CA ILE A 281 -18.65 31.68 18.39
C ILE A 281 -18.22 32.93 17.61
N ILE A 282 -17.21 32.83 16.74
CA ILE A 282 -16.75 33.97 15.90
C ILE A 282 -17.86 34.43 14.95
N VAL A 283 -18.55 33.50 14.29
CA VAL A 283 -19.67 33.83 13.39
C VAL A 283 -20.80 34.51 14.17
N LEU A 284 -21.15 34.01 15.36
CA LEU A 284 -22.17 34.61 16.22
C LEU A 284 -21.80 36.03 16.64
N ILE A 285 -20.55 36.28 17.03
CA ILE A 285 -20.05 37.61 17.39
C ILE A 285 -20.13 38.56 16.20
N LEU A 286 -19.72 38.12 15.00
CA LEU A 286 -19.79 38.94 13.78
C LEU A 286 -21.24 39.33 13.43
N VAL A 287 -22.18 38.39 13.53
CA VAL A 287 -23.60 38.66 13.28
C VAL A 287 -24.15 39.70 14.27
N VAL A 288 -23.82 39.58 15.56
CA VAL A 288 -24.22 40.56 16.58
C VAL A 288 -23.63 41.93 16.31
N LEU A 289 -22.35 42.02 15.95
CA LEU A 289 -21.69 43.29 15.61
C LEU A 289 -22.31 43.96 14.39
N VAL A 290 -22.63 43.21 13.34
CA VAL A 290 -23.33 43.73 12.16
C VAL A 290 -24.72 44.23 12.56
N PHE A 291 -25.45 43.49 13.38
CA PHE A 291 -26.77 43.90 13.85
C PHE A 291 -26.72 45.20 14.66
N ILE A 292 -25.76 45.33 15.58
CA ILE A 292 -25.53 46.58 16.34
C ILE A 292 -25.17 47.72 15.39
N CYS A 293 -24.29 47.50 14.40
CA CYS A 293 -23.93 48.52 13.41
C CYS A 293 -25.16 48.98 12.62
N VAL A 294 -26.01 48.06 12.17
CA VAL A 294 -27.26 48.38 11.46
C VAL A 294 -28.20 49.19 12.34
N LEU A 295 -28.34 48.85 13.63
CA LEU A 295 -29.16 49.62 14.57
C LEU A 295 -28.61 51.03 14.82
N ILE A 296 -27.29 51.21 14.85
CA ILE A 296 -26.65 52.53 14.96
C ILE A 296 -26.83 53.33 13.66
N TYR A 297 -26.69 52.70 12.50
CA TYR A 297 -26.83 53.33 11.19
C TYR A 297 -28.28 53.70 10.85
N LYS A 298 -29.25 52.96 11.40
CA LYS A 298 -30.68 53.28 11.31
C LYS A 298 -31.15 54.32 12.32
N LYS A 299 -30.26 54.90 13.15
CA LYS A 299 -30.64 56.13 13.87
C LYS A 299 -30.90 57.23 12.83
N PRO A 300 -32.11 57.81 12.78
CA PRO A 300 -32.44 58.82 11.79
C PRO A 300 -31.51 60.01 11.96
N GLN A 301 -30.86 60.43 10.87
CA GLN A 301 -30.13 61.68 10.84
C GLN A 301 -31.13 62.82 11.02
N CYS A 302 -31.11 63.48 12.18
CA CYS A 302 -31.80 64.74 12.38
C CYS A 302 -31.18 65.80 11.47
N VAL A 303 -31.69 65.94 10.26
CA VAL A 303 -31.34 67.04 9.35
C VAL A 303 -32.07 68.29 9.84
N LYS A 304 -31.31 69.30 10.25
CA LYS A 304 -31.84 70.60 10.65
C LYS A 304 -32.21 71.40 9.39
N TYR A 305 -33.49 71.47 9.03
CA TYR A 305 -33.94 72.40 7.97
C TYR A 305 -34.09 73.81 8.55
N SER A 306 -33.27 74.74 8.08
CA SER A 306 -33.39 76.17 8.40
C SER A 306 -34.42 76.82 7.49
N SER A 307 -35.70 76.78 7.88
CA SER A 307 -36.70 77.86 7.71
C SER A 307 -38.15 77.35 7.80
N ALA A 308 -38.78 77.44 8.98
CA ALA A 308 -40.22 77.72 9.14
C ALA A 308 -40.56 77.98 10.63
N PRO A 309 -41.42 78.96 10.97
CA PRO A 309 -41.67 79.39 12.35
C PRO A 309 -42.95 78.78 12.91
N SER A 310 -42.82 77.65 13.63
CA SER A 310 -43.66 77.25 14.78
C SER A 310 -43.40 75.78 15.06
N GLY A 311 -42.90 75.47 16.25
CA GLY A 311 -42.36 74.16 16.63
C GLY A 311 -43.38 73.02 16.58
N ARG A 312 -43.38 72.26 15.49
CA ARG A 312 -43.99 70.93 15.40
C ARG A 312 -42.93 69.95 14.88
N TRP A 313 -42.68 68.90 15.66
CA TRP A 313 -41.84 67.77 15.28
C TRP A 313 -42.76 66.62 14.90
N ASP A 314 -42.84 66.26 13.62
CA ASP A 314 -43.53 65.05 13.19
C ASP A 314 -42.47 64.03 12.74
N CYS A 315 -42.34 62.94 13.50
CA CYS A 315 -41.58 61.77 13.11
C CYS A 315 -42.53 60.78 12.42
N VAL A 316 -42.26 60.45 11.16
CA VAL A 316 -42.91 59.31 10.47
C VAL A 316 -41.96 58.12 10.54
N TRP A 317 -42.53 56.95 10.87
CA TRP A 317 -41.85 55.66 11.03
C TRP A 317 -41.28 55.12 9.72
#